data_AF-A0A7S3F1X7-F1
#
_entry.id   AF-A0A7S3F1X7-F1
#
_cell.length_a   1.000
_cell.length_b   1.000
_cell.length_c   1.000
_cell.angle_alpha   90.00
_cell.angle_beta   90.00
_cell.angle_gamma   90.00
#
_symmetry.space_group_name_H-M   'P 1'
#
loop_
_entity.id
_entity.type
_entity.pdbx_description
1 polymer ?
#
loop_
_entity_poly.entity_id
_entity_poly.type
_entity_poly.pdbx_seq_one_letter_code
_entity_poly.pdbx_strand_id
1 'polypeptide(L)'
;QGLRELCSRLNACEWAGQQLLQLTNRLRGEVPGVTHLPGVSESVRRCESCCDDLLKYTQEKLVFYELDPFLVTRLYAPSPAAPDARLVTMLRAQVEPILREITHTVAPRKVQPLLDGLLGTLCLAFAAAMELPGRSFTPEHEDCMHADLDRLSAAFRNLLPEEKVIYSVRVLHSLASSACSGGGGGGGPPNATG
;
A
#
# COMPACT_ATOMS: atom_id res chain seq x y z
N GLN A 1 6.81 6.19 17.21
CA GLN A 1 5.38 6.50 17.39
C GLN A 1 4.61 5.61 16.44
N GLY A 2 3.92 4.61 16.96
CA GLY A 2 3.51 3.42 16.22
C GLY A 2 2.15 3.50 15.52
N LEU A 3 1.89 2.51 14.66
CA LEU A 3 0.65 2.29 13.90
C LEU A 3 -0.63 2.52 14.70
N ARG A 4 -0.71 2.01 15.93
CA ARG A 4 -1.88 2.18 16.81
C ARG A 4 -2.28 3.62 17.03
N GLU A 5 -1.30 4.51 17.19
CA GLU A 5 -1.55 5.94 17.43
C GLU A 5 -2.12 6.61 16.17
N LEU A 6 -1.65 6.21 14.98
CA LEU A 6 -2.19 6.67 13.71
C LEU A 6 -3.60 6.15 13.46
N CYS A 7 -3.85 4.86 13.69
CA CYS A 7 -5.20 4.28 13.60
C CYS A 7 -6.16 4.97 14.57
N SER A 8 -5.74 5.23 15.81
CA SER A 8 -6.54 5.95 16.81
C SER A 8 -6.88 7.36 16.36
N ARG A 9 -5.91 8.11 15.81
CA ARG A 9 -6.15 9.45 15.26
C ARG A 9 -7.08 9.43 14.05
N LEU A 10 -6.94 8.45 13.16
CA LEU A 10 -7.82 8.26 12.01
C LEU A 10 -9.26 7.99 12.47
N ASN A 11 -9.45 7.14 13.48
CA ASN A 11 -10.75 6.86 14.07
C ASN A 11 -11.37 8.09 14.74
N ALA A 12 -10.57 8.85 15.49
CA ALA A 12 -11.06 10.07 16.14
C ALA A 12 -11.51 11.12 15.11
N CYS A 13 -10.77 11.24 14.00
CA CYS A 13 -11.11 12.12 12.89
C CYS A 13 -12.40 11.66 12.19
N GLU A 14 -12.52 10.37 11.91
CA GLU A 14 -13.72 9.76 11.33
C GLU A 14 -14.96 9.96 12.22
N TRP A 15 -14.82 9.70 13.53
CA TRP A 15 -15.87 9.92 14.50
C TRP A 15 -16.32 11.38 14.55
N ALA A 16 -15.37 12.32 14.61
CA ALA A 16 -15.66 13.75 14.61
C ALA A 16 -16.41 14.18 13.32
N GLY A 17 -16.00 13.66 12.16
CA GLY A 17 -16.70 13.86 10.89
C GLY A 17 -18.14 13.34 10.91
N GLN A 18 -18.37 12.14 11.47
CA GLN A 18 -19.72 11.59 11.63
C GLN A 18 -20.59 12.44 12.55
N GLN A 19 -20.05 12.92 13.68
CA GLN A 19 -20.79 13.78 14.60
C GLN A 19 -21.18 15.11 13.95
N LEU A 20 -20.26 15.71 13.18
CA LEU A 20 -20.53 16.93 12.42
C LEU A 20 -21.61 16.73 11.35
N LEU A 21 -21.59 15.59 10.65
CA LEU A 21 -22.62 15.25 9.66
C LEU A 21 -23.99 15.06 10.32
N GLN A 22 -24.05 14.32 11.44
CA GLN A 22 -25.28 14.11 12.20
C GLN A 22 -25.86 15.42 12.74
N LEU A 23 -25.01 16.27 13.31
CA LEU A 23 -25.39 17.60 13.78
C LEU A 23 -25.93 18.45 12.61
N THR A 24 -25.24 18.45 11.47
CA THR A 24 -25.67 19.19 10.27
C THR A 24 -27.04 18.70 9.76
N ASN A 25 -27.26 17.39 9.76
CA ASN A 25 -28.55 16.80 9.34
C ASN A 25 -29.67 17.11 10.33
N ARG A 26 -29.41 17.08 11.64
CA ARG A 26 -30.37 17.51 12.67
C ARG A 26 -30.74 18.97 12.53
N LEU A 27 -29.73 19.85 12.44
CA LEU A 27 -29.96 21.28 12.25
C LEU A 27 -30.71 21.60 10.97
N ARG A 28 -30.49 20.83 9.89
CA ARG A 28 -31.27 20.93 8.64
C ARG A 28 -32.74 20.54 8.83
N GLY A 29 -33.03 19.55 9.66
CA GLY A 29 -34.40 19.09 9.94
C GLY A 29 -35.15 19.99 10.92
N GLU A 30 -34.46 20.56 11.90
CA GLU A 30 -35.04 21.40 12.95
C GLU A 30 -35.06 22.89 12.59
N VAL A 31 -34.13 23.35 11.74
CA VAL A 31 -34.01 24.75 11.33
C VAL A 31 -33.88 24.84 9.80
N PRO A 32 -35.00 24.97 9.07
CA PRO A 32 -35.02 24.98 7.60
C PRO A 32 -34.12 26.04 6.95
N GLY A 33 -33.84 27.14 7.66
CA GLY A 33 -32.97 28.23 7.19
C GLY A 33 -31.47 27.96 7.28
N VAL A 34 -31.02 26.93 8.01
CA VAL A 34 -29.59 26.62 8.20
C VAL A 34 -28.91 26.16 6.91
N THR A 35 -29.65 25.57 5.97
CA THR A 35 -29.13 25.16 4.65
C THR A 35 -28.73 26.33 3.78
N HIS A 36 -29.25 27.53 4.06
CA HIS A 36 -28.92 28.77 3.36
C HIS A 36 -27.74 29.51 3.99
N LEU A 37 -27.23 29.06 5.15
CA LEU A 37 -26.06 29.67 5.77
C LEU A 37 -24.78 29.26 5.01
N PRO A 38 -24.02 30.23 4.47
CA PRO A 38 -22.74 29.93 3.84
C PRO A 38 -21.79 29.34 4.88
N GLY A 39 -21.20 28.19 4.57
CA GLY A 39 -20.17 27.57 5.40
C GLY A 39 -20.54 26.21 6.02
N VAL A 40 -21.81 25.83 6.09
CA VAL A 40 -22.21 24.54 6.69
C VAL A 40 -21.77 23.36 5.81
N SER A 41 -22.11 23.39 4.52
CA SER A 41 -21.68 22.40 3.53
C SER A 41 -20.16 22.42 3.29
N GLU A 42 -19.54 23.58 3.40
CA GLU A 42 -18.09 23.75 3.29
C GLU A 42 -17.34 23.17 4.50
N SER A 43 -17.90 23.28 5.71
CA SER A 43 -17.30 22.74 6.94
C SER A 43 -17.33 21.20 6.97
N VAL A 44 -18.43 20.59 6.50
CA VAL A 44 -18.52 19.12 6.33
C VAL A 44 -17.50 18.65 5.30
N ARG A 45 -17.43 19.29 4.13
CA ARG A 45 -16.46 18.95 3.07
C ARG A 45 -15.01 19.07 3.55
N ARG A 46 -14.69 20.12 4.34
CA ARG A 46 -13.36 20.29 4.94
C ARG A 46 -13.02 19.16 5.93
N CYS A 47 -14.00 18.73 6.73
CA CYS A 47 -13.78 17.62 7.66
C CYS A 47 -13.54 16.30 6.92
N GLU A 48 -14.29 16.04 5.84
CA GLU A 48 -14.06 14.88 4.95
C GLU A 48 -12.67 14.95 4.30
N SER A 49 -12.26 16.12 3.79
CA SER A 49 -10.92 16.34 3.22
C SER A 49 -9.81 16.05 4.24
N CYS A 50 -9.94 16.53 5.48
CA CYS A 50 -8.97 16.24 6.54
C CYS A 50 -8.89 14.74 6.88
N CYS A 51 -10.03 14.03 6.84
CA CYS A 51 -10.04 12.57 7.03
C CYS A 51 -9.26 11.86 5.90
N ASP A 52 -9.40 12.33 4.67
CA ASP A 52 -8.75 11.74 3.51
C ASP A 52 -7.25 12.07 3.45
N ASP A 53 -6.85 13.27 3.86
CA ASP A 53 -5.44 13.64 4.00
C ASP A 53 -4.76 12.82 5.11
N LEU A 54 -5.45 12.61 6.24
CA LEU A 54 -4.95 11.76 7.31
C LEU A 54 -4.88 10.29 6.90
N LEU A 55 -5.83 9.82 6.09
CA LEU A 55 -5.81 8.48 5.50
C LEU A 55 -4.59 8.31 4.61
N LYS A 56 -4.35 9.23 3.66
CA LYS A 56 -3.18 9.22 2.77
C LYS A 56 -1.88 9.25 3.55
N TYR A 57 -1.77 10.15 4.53
CA TYR A 57 -0.60 10.21 5.41
C TYR A 57 -0.38 8.90 6.16
N THR A 58 -1.45 8.23 6.61
CA THR A 58 -1.33 6.93 7.31
C THR A 58 -0.85 5.84 6.35
N GLN A 59 -1.34 5.83 5.10
CA GLN A 59 -0.87 4.90 4.05
C GLN A 59 0.61 5.13 3.74
N GLU A 60 0.98 6.37 3.45
CA GLU A 60 2.36 6.75 3.14
C GLU A 60 3.29 6.48 4.32
N LYS A 61 2.87 6.78 5.55
CA LYS A 61 3.70 6.53 6.73
C LYS A 61 3.94 5.04 6.97
N LEU A 62 2.90 4.22 6.82
CA LEU A 62 3.01 2.76 6.91
C LEU A 62 4.01 2.23 5.89
N VAL A 63 3.99 2.75 4.66
CA VAL A 63 4.83 2.20 3.60
C VAL A 63 6.23 2.80 3.62
N PHE A 64 6.36 4.12 3.70
CA PHE A 64 7.63 4.83 3.60
C PHE A 64 8.43 4.92 4.90
N TYR A 65 7.85 4.59 6.07
CA TYR A 65 8.60 4.68 7.34
C TYR A 65 8.66 3.35 8.08
N GLU A 66 7.58 2.55 8.05
CA GLU A 66 7.58 1.24 8.70
C GLU A 66 8.07 0.13 7.75
N LEU A 67 7.80 0.24 6.44
CA LEU A 67 8.19 -0.76 5.44
C LEU A 67 9.41 -0.37 4.59
N ASP A 68 9.72 0.93 4.44
CA ASP A 68 10.84 1.45 3.65
C ASP A 68 12.22 0.94 4.05
N PRO A 69 12.57 0.83 5.34
CA PRO A 69 13.84 0.22 5.72
C PRO A 69 13.96 -1.19 5.13
N PHE A 70 12.87 -1.93 4.97
CA PHE A 70 12.91 -3.28 4.41
C PHE A 70 12.86 -3.31 2.89
N LEU A 71 12.18 -2.35 2.25
CA LEU A 71 12.07 -2.26 0.79
C LEU A 71 13.34 -1.67 0.14
N VAL A 72 13.99 -0.72 0.81
CA VAL A 72 15.16 0.01 0.30
C VAL A 72 16.49 -0.51 0.85
N THR A 73 16.57 -0.88 2.14
CA THR A 73 17.86 -1.30 2.74
C THR A 73 18.11 -2.81 2.66
N ARG A 74 17.06 -3.64 2.55
CA ARG A 74 17.19 -5.02 2.09
C ARG A 74 16.82 -5.09 0.62
N LEU A 75 17.70 -4.57 -0.23
CA LEU A 75 17.67 -4.74 -1.68
C LEU A 75 17.09 -6.12 -2.03
N TYR A 76 15.82 -6.19 -2.43
CA TYR A 76 15.08 -7.44 -2.63
C TYR A 76 15.89 -8.47 -3.43
N ALA A 77 16.33 -9.56 -2.81
CA ALA A 77 17.18 -10.55 -3.45
C ALA A 77 16.44 -11.89 -3.48
N PRO A 78 15.58 -12.13 -4.49
CA PRO A 78 14.89 -13.40 -4.63
C PRO A 78 15.93 -14.49 -4.88
N SER A 79 16.23 -15.30 -3.86
CA SER A 79 17.14 -16.42 -3.99
C SER A 79 16.57 -17.64 -3.27
N PRO A 80 16.57 -18.82 -3.91
CA PRO A 80 16.20 -20.07 -3.24
C PRO A 80 17.20 -20.44 -2.14
N ALA A 81 18.45 -19.96 -2.20
CA ALA A 81 19.49 -20.21 -1.22
C ALA A 81 19.44 -19.26 0.00
N ALA A 82 18.68 -18.17 -0.08
CA ALA A 82 18.56 -17.16 0.99
C ALA A 82 17.09 -16.82 1.27
N PRO A 83 16.32 -17.74 1.87
CA PRO A 83 14.89 -17.54 2.14
C PRO A 83 14.61 -16.35 3.08
N ASP A 84 15.55 -15.98 3.94
CA ASP A 84 15.43 -14.84 4.86
C ASP A 84 15.59 -13.47 4.17
N ALA A 85 16.17 -13.47 2.97
CA ALA A 85 16.30 -12.29 2.11
C ALA A 85 15.10 -12.10 1.16
N ARG A 86 14.16 -13.05 1.15
CA ARG A 86 12.94 -13.00 0.34
C ARG A 86 11.90 -12.06 0.94
N LEU A 87 11.05 -11.52 0.08
CA LEU A 87 9.98 -10.61 0.48
C LEU A 87 8.92 -11.33 1.33
N VAL A 88 8.77 -12.65 1.21
CA VAL A 88 7.87 -13.44 2.08
C VAL A 88 8.14 -13.27 3.58
N THR A 89 9.41 -13.23 3.98
CA THR A 89 9.77 -13.14 5.41
C THR A 89 9.38 -11.76 5.96
N MET A 90 9.53 -10.72 5.14
CA MET A 90 9.07 -9.36 5.45
C MET A 90 7.53 -9.25 5.46
N LEU A 91 6.85 -9.81 4.45
CA LEU A 91 5.39 -9.82 4.36
C LEU A 91 4.76 -10.46 5.60
N ARG A 92 5.29 -11.60 6.03
CA ARG A 92 4.77 -12.33 7.19
C ARG A 92 5.09 -11.65 8.51
N ALA A 93 6.32 -11.17 8.68
CA ALA A 93 6.77 -10.61 9.95
C ALA A 93 6.23 -9.18 10.20
N GLN A 94 6.00 -8.40 9.15
CA GLN A 94 5.66 -6.98 9.26
C GLN A 94 4.28 -6.66 8.67
N VAL A 95 4.00 -7.08 7.44
CA VAL A 95 2.77 -6.69 6.74
C VAL A 95 1.53 -7.40 7.32
N GLU A 96 1.56 -8.72 7.52
CA GLU A 96 0.42 -9.45 8.08
C GLU A 96 -0.03 -8.95 9.47
N PRO A 97 0.86 -8.67 10.45
CA PRO A 97 0.48 -8.04 11.70
C PRO A 97 -0.16 -6.67 11.53
N ILE A 98 0.38 -5.83 10.63
CA ILE A 98 -0.17 -4.51 10.30
C ILE A 98 -1.58 -4.64 9.72
N LEU A 99 -1.78 -5.56 8.77
CA LEU A 99 -3.10 -5.82 8.17
C LEU A 99 -4.11 -6.25 9.23
N ARG A 100 -3.72 -7.16 10.13
CA ARG A 100 -4.57 -7.62 11.23
C ARG A 100 -4.90 -6.49 12.20
N GLU A 101 -3.94 -5.64 12.51
CA GLU A 101 -4.15 -4.47 13.37
C GLU A 101 -5.11 -3.47 12.72
N ILE A 102 -4.95 -3.19 11.43
CA ILE A 102 -5.84 -2.30 10.68
C ILE A 102 -7.28 -2.82 10.71
N THR A 103 -7.50 -4.11 10.42
CA THR A 103 -8.84 -4.69 10.34
C THR A 103 -9.54 -4.75 11.70
N HIS A 104 -8.79 -4.81 12.80
CA HIS A 104 -9.36 -4.80 14.15
C HIS A 104 -9.54 -3.41 14.75
N THR A 105 -8.66 -2.46 14.40
CA THR A 105 -8.61 -1.17 15.11
C THR A 105 -9.23 -0.04 14.32
N VAL A 106 -9.19 -0.05 12.99
CA VAL A 106 -9.63 1.08 12.16
C VAL A 106 -11.15 1.06 11.97
N ALA A 107 -11.76 2.25 11.94
CA ALA A 107 -13.19 2.41 11.67
C ALA A 107 -13.58 1.71 10.35
N PRO A 108 -14.67 0.91 10.31
CA PRO A 108 -14.98 0.03 9.18
C PRO A 108 -15.00 0.72 7.81
N ARG A 109 -15.47 1.98 7.75
CA ARG A 109 -15.52 2.79 6.51
C ARG A 109 -14.15 3.17 5.96
N LYS A 110 -13.12 3.17 6.80
CA LYS A 110 -11.74 3.54 6.44
C LYS A 110 -10.83 2.34 6.27
N VAL A 111 -11.24 1.14 6.71
CA VAL A 111 -10.49 -0.12 6.53
C VAL A 111 -10.21 -0.38 5.05
N GLN A 112 -11.25 -0.45 4.21
CA GLN A 112 -11.06 -0.74 2.77
C GLN A 112 -10.15 0.29 2.08
N PRO A 113 -10.40 1.62 2.18
CA PRO A 113 -9.52 2.62 1.60
C PRO A 113 -8.07 2.50 2.09
N LEU A 114 -7.86 2.22 3.37
CA LEU A 114 -6.51 2.08 3.94
C LEU A 114 -5.78 0.85 3.37
N LEU A 115 -6.47 -0.29 3.30
CA LEU A 115 -5.94 -1.52 2.72
C LEU A 115 -5.66 -1.39 1.21
N ASP A 116 -6.53 -0.69 0.49
CA ASP A 116 -6.38 -0.40 -0.94
C ASP A 116 -5.11 0.42 -1.21
N GLY A 117 -4.91 1.50 -0.44
CA GLY A 117 -3.70 2.30 -0.55
C GLY A 117 -2.45 1.50 -0.20
N LEU A 118 -2.50 0.71 0.88
CA LEU A 118 -1.38 -0.13 1.30
C LEU A 118 -0.99 -1.15 0.22
N LEU A 119 -1.95 -1.85 -0.38
CA LEU A 119 -1.70 -2.76 -1.51
C LEU A 119 -1.09 -2.01 -2.70
N GLY A 120 -1.66 -0.87 -3.08
CA GLY A 120 -1.17 -0.06 -4.19
C GLY A 120 0.28 0.39 -4.00
N THR A 121 0.61 0.92 -2.82
CA THR A 121 1.97 1.39 -2.53
C THR A 121 2.96 0.23 -2.40
N LEU A 122 2.54 -0.91 -1.83
CA LEU A 122 3.36 -2.13 -1.85
C LEU A 122 3.66 -2.53 -3.29
N CYS A 123 2.65 -2.62 -4.16
CA CYS A 123 2.87 -2.94 -5.58
C CYS A 123 3.86 -1.97 -6.25
N LEU A 124 3.74 -0.67 -6.00
CA LEU A 124 4.68 0.33 -6.52
C LEU A 124 6.11 0.11 -6.01
N ALA A 125 6.28 -0.19 -4.73
CA ALA A 125 7.61 -0.45 -4.16
C ALA A 125 8.24 -1.73 -4.74
N PHE A 126 7.45 -2.78 -4.92
CA PHE A 126 7.90 -4.01 -5.58
C PHE A 126 8.33 -3.75 -7.04
N ALA A 127 7.53 -2.98 -7.78
CA ALA A 127 7.88 -2.59 -9.14
C ALA A 127 9.21 -1.83 -9.19
N ALA A 128 9.35 -0.80 -8.34
CA ALA A 128 10.58 -0.01 -8.25
C ALA A 128 11.81 -0.87 -7.87
N ALA A 129 11.64 -1.88 -7.00
CA ALA A 129 12.72 -2.79 -6.61
C ALA A 129 13.15 -3.74 -7.74
N MET A 130 12.25 -4.09 -8.66
CA MET A 130 12.54 -4.88 -9.86
C MET A 130 13.13 -4.04 -10.99
N GLU A 131 12.72 -2.78 -11.12
CA GLU A 131 13.18 -1.87 -12.19
C GLU A 131 14.43 -1.05 -11.82
N LEU A 132 14.97 -1.27 -10.62
CA LEU A 132 16.09 -0.51 -10.07
C LEU A 132 17.33 -0.61 -11.01
N PRO A 133 17.88 0.52 -11.48
CA PRO A 133 18.99 0.51 -12.44
C PRO A 133 20.20 -0.29 -11.94
N GLY A 134 20.79 -1.10 -12.83
CA GLY A 134 21.96 -1.93 -12.50
C GLY A 134 21.65 -3.26 -11.83
N ARG A 135 20.36 -3.59 -11.61
CA ARG A 135 19.95 -4.94 -11.23
C ARG A 135 19.76 -5.82 -12.45
N SER A 136 20.24 -7.05 -12.34
CA SER A 136 19.97 -8.13 -13.27
C SER A 136 19.39 -9.31 -12.50
N PHE A 137 18.30 -9.87 -13.02
CA PHE A 137 17.72 -11.09 -12.49
C PHE A 137 17.96 -12.23 -13.48
N THR A 138 18.23 -13.42 -12.95
CA THR A 138 18.36 -14.64 -13.75
C THR A 138 17.02 -15.36 -13.80
N PRO A 139 16.80 -16.28 -14.76
CA PRO A 139 15.59 -17.08 -14.81
C PRO A 139 15.28 -17.85 -13.51
N GLU A 140 16.31 -18.26 -12.78
CA GLU A 140 16.19 -18.95 -11.48
C GLU A 140 15.51 -18.09 -10.40
N HIS A 141 15.54 -16.77 -10.55
CA HIS A 141 14.87 -15.84 -9.62
C HIS A 141 13.37 -15.72 -9.90
N GLU A 142 12.92 -16.01 -11.13
CA GLU A 142 11.53 -15.79 -11.57
C GLU A 142 10.53 -16.55 -10.69
N ASP A 143 10.77 -17.84 -10.47
CA ASP A 143 9.92 -18.68 -9.61
C ASP A 143 9.83 -18.14 -8.17
N CYS A 144 10.95 -17.63 -7.64
CA CYS A 144 10.97 -17.02 -6.31
C CYS A 144 10.16 -15.71 -6.28
N MET A 145 10.25 -14.91 -7.33
CA MET A 145 9.46 -13.68 -7.45
C MET A 145 7.97 -13.95 -7.54
N HIS A 146 7.56 -14.86 -8.42
CA HIS A 146 6.15 -15.23 -8.56
C HIS A 146 5.59 -15.80 -7.25
N ALA A 147 6.34 -16.66 -6.57
CA ALA A 147 5.94 -17.17 -5.26
C ALA A 147 5.81 -16.08 -4.18
N ASP A 148 6.64 -15.04 -4.20
CA ASP A 148 6.52 -13.91 -3.28
C ASP A 148 5.29 -13.03 -3.62
N LEU A 149 5.01 -12.82 -4.92
CA LEU A 149 3.83 -12.09 -5.41
C LEU A 149 2.52 -12.84 -5.12
N ASP A 150 2.49 -14.15 -5.27
CA ASP A 150 1.33 -14.98 -4.93
C ASP A 150 0.99 -14.89 -3.43
N ARG A 151 2.02 -14.79 -2.58
CA ARG A 151 1.83 -14.59 -1.14
C ARG A 151 1.32 -13.20 -0.82
N LEU A 152 1.80 -12.17 -1.51
CA LEU A 152 1.23 -10.83 -1.43
C LEU A 152 -0.26 -10.87 -1.81
N SER A 153 -0.62 -11.55 -2.90
CA SER A 153 -2.02 -11.75 -3.29
C SER A 153 -2.82 -12.44 -2.16
N ALA A 154 -2.31 -13.55 -1.62
CA ALA A 154 -2.97 -14.31 -0.57
C ALA A 154 -3.20 -13.49 0.72
N ALA A 155 -2.27 -12.61 1.09
CA ALA A 155 -2.41 -11.75 2.27
C ALA A 155 -3.58 -10.76 2.16
N PHE A 156 -3.94 -10.35 0.95
CA PHE A 156 -5.00 -9.36 0.71
C PHE A 156 -6.32 -9.94 0.19
N ARG A 157 -6.34 -11.17 -0.36
CA ARG A 157 -7.55 -11.79 -0.96
C ARG A 157 -8.77 -11.86 -0.04
N ASN A 158 -8.55 -12.03 1.26
CA ASN A 158 -9.63 -12.10 2.26
C ASN A 158 -10.01 -10.71 2.83
N LEU A 159 -9.28 -9.66 2.46
CA LEU A 159 -9.42 -8.32 3.02
C LEU A 159 -9.94 -7.30 2.00
N LEU A 160 -9.73 -7.56 0.71
CA LEU A 160 -10.11 -6.71 -0.42
C LEU A 160 -10.85 -7.54 -1.49
N PRO A 161 -11.63 -6.90 -2.39
CA PRO A 161 -12.26 -7.60 -3.51
C PRO A 161 -11.25 -8.38 -4.35
N GLU A 162 -11.53 -9.66 -4.59
CA GLU A 162 -10.59 -10.60 -5.21
C GLU A 162 -10.08 -10.10 -6.57
N GLU A 163 -10.98 -9.61 -7.43
CA GLU A 163 -10.63 -9.08 -8.76
C GLU A 163 -9.60 -7.95 -8.69
N LYS A 164 -9.70 -7.08 -7.67
CA LYS A 164 -8.78 -5.96 -7.47
C LYS A 164 -7.40 -6.45 -7.06
N VAL A 165 -7.34 -7.42 -6.16
CA VAL A 165 -6.07 -8.03 -5.71
C VAL A 165 -5.38 -8.73 -6.89
N ILE A 166 -6.13 -9.53 -7.66
CA ILE A 166 -5.63 -10.21 -8.85
C ILE A 166 -5.09 -9.20 -9.86
N TYR A 167 -5.87 -8.16 -10.19
CA TYR A 167 -5.44 -7.15 -11.17
C TYR A 167 -4.16 -6.43 -10.74
N SER A 168 -4.08 -6.04 -9.46
CA SER A 168 -2.95 -5.29 -8.90
C SER A 168 -1.65 -6.10 -8.91
N VAL A 169 -1.72 -7.41 -8.63
CA VAL A 169 -0.54 -8.28 -8.56
C VAL A 169 -0.16 -8.82 -9.95
N ARG A 170 -1.12 -8.99 -10.86
CA ARG A 170 -0.86 -9.47 -12.24
C ARG A 170 0.16 -8.62 -12.99
N VAL A 171 0.11 -7.29 -12.82
CA VAL A 171 1.08 -6.37 -13.42
C VAL A 171 2.50 -6.68 -12.94
N LEU A 172 2.65 -7.02 -11.65
CA LEU A 172 3.95 -7.39 -11.07
C LEU A 172 4.47 -8.73 -11.57
N HIS A 173 3.59 -9.73 -11.80
CA HIS A 173 4.02 -11.01 -12.39
C HIS A 173 4.58 -10.80 -13.80
N SER A 174 3.92 -9.96 -14.61
CA SER A 174 4.43 -9.62 -15.94
C SER A 174 5.79 -8.92 -15.86
N LEU A 175 5.94 -7.99 -14.91
CA LEU A 175 7.19 -7.27 -14.69
C LEU A 175 8.33 -8.21 -14.24
N ALA A 176 8.03 -9.13 -13.32
CA ALA A 176 8.98 -10.14 -12.84
C ALA A 176 9.50 -11.02 -13.99
N SER A 177 8.61 -11.51 -14.85
CA SER A 177 8.99 -12.31 -16.02
C SER A 177 9.83 -11.50 -17.01
N SER A 178 9.48 -10.24 -17.28
CA SER A 178 10.29 -9.35 -18.13
C SER A 178 11.68 -9.09 -17.55
N ALA A 179 11.77 -8.84 -16.25
CA ALA A 179 13.03 -8.56 -15.55
C ALA A 179 13.99 -9.76 -15.55
N CYS A 180 13.47 -10.99 -15.52
CA CYS A 180 14.28 -12.22 -15.55
C CYS A 180 14.61 -12.68 -16.98
N SER A 181 13.82 -12.27 -17.98
CA SER A 181 14.04 -12.59 -19.40
C SER A 181 15.04 -11.65 -20.09
N GLY A 182 15.25 -10.45 -19.56
CA GLY A 182 16.09 -9.39 -20.16
C GLY A 182 17.61 -9.58 -20.04
N GLY A 183 18.09 -10.66 -19.40
CA GLY A 183 19.51 -10.88 -19.08
C GLY A 183 20.46 -11.23 -20.24
N GLY A 184 20.07 -11.03 -21.51
CA GLY A 184 20.79 -11.55 -22.68
C GLY A 184 21.40 -10.53 -23.65
N GLY A 185 21.42 -9.23 -23.34
CA GLY A 185 21.67 -8.20 -24.37
C GLY A 185 22.48 -6.98 -23.95
N GLY A 186 23.51 -7.13 -23.11
CA GLY A 186 24.48 -6.08 -22.83
C GLY A 186 25.75 -6.26 -23.66
N GLY A 187 25.73 -5.78 -24.91
CA GLY A 187 26.91 -5.77 -25.77
C GLY A 187 28.04 -4.97 -25.12
N GLY A 188 29.12 -5.66 -24.76
CA GLY A 188 30.38 -5.00 -24.44
C GLY A 188 30.86 -4.21 -25.65
N PRO A 189 31.39 -2.99 -25.48
CA PRO A 189 32.00 -2.28 -26.60
C PRO A 189 33.15 -3.15 -27.16
N PRO A 190 33.28 -3.29 -28.48
CA PRO A 190 34.40 -4.01 -29.05
C PRO A 190 35.69 -3.31 -28.63
N ASN A 191 36.54 -4.11 -28.02
CA ASN A 191 37.90 -3.77 -27.64
C ASN A 191 38.66 -3.34 -28.90
N ALA A 192 38.86 -2.04 -29.10
CA ALA A 192 39.77 -1.54 -30.13
C ALA A 192 41.17 -1.39 -29.50
N THR A 193 41.94 -2.48 -29.58
CA THR A 193 43.39 -2.47 -29.39
C THR A 193 44.04 -2.87 -30.72
N GLY A 194 45.00 -2.07 -31.18
CA GLY A 194 45.85 -2.37 -32.35
C GLY A 194 45.65 -1.42 -33.52
#